data_AF-A0A7J6U016-F1
#
_entry.id   AF-A0A7J6U016-F1
#
_cell.length_a   1.000
_cell.length_b   1.000
_cell.length_c   1.000
_cell.angle_alpha   90.00
_cell.angle_beta   90.00
_cell.angle_gamma   90.00
#
_symmetry.space_group_name_H-M   'P 1'
#
loop_
_entity.id
_entity.type
_entity.pdbx_description
1 polymer ?
#
loop_
_entity_poly.entity_id
_entity_poly.type
_entity_poly.pdbx_seq_one_letter_code
_entity_poly.pdbx_strand_id
1 'polypeptide(L)'
;VPIGYIDMPEGTTYGYWDAAYGVMNEAGLSMGESSCSGRLAAEPREDESDTSKALLWIGELCAIETMGGLAGKYGFYGTTSVVEAGEALTIADKSEAWVFHIMADDTGKGAIWAAQRVPKGHATMVPNVFVIREIDPDDSQNFLFSKNIFEVAKRLGWWDGAGKLDFVKVYSVS
;
A
#
# COMPACT_ATOMS: atom_id res chain seq x y z
N VAL A 1 3.49 -5.63 -32.54
CA VAL A 1 3.88 -7.05 -32.46
C VAL A 1 4.17 -7.33 -30.99
N PRO A 2 3.52 -8.30 -30.33
CA PRO A 2 3.80 -8.62 -28.93
C PRO A 2 5.29 -9.01 -28.78
N ILE A 3 5.96 -8.47 -27.76
CA ILE A 3 7.42 -8.58 -27.56
C ILE A 3 7.83 -9.65 -26.54
N GLY A 4 6.89 -10.46 -26.06
CA GLY A 4 7.17 -11.51 -25.09
C GLY A 4 6.10 -12.60 -25.09
N TYR A 5 6.52 -13.81 -24.74
CA TYR A 5 5.70 -15.01 -24.59
C TYR A 5 6.19 -15.75 -23.35
N ILE A 6 5.26 -16.22 -22.51
CA ILE A 6 5.54 -17.06 -21.34
C ILE A 6 4.76 -18.35 -21.55
N ASP A 7 5.44 -19.50 -21.45
CA ASP A 7 4.78 -20.81 -21.48
C ASP A 7 3.84 -20.95 -20.28
N MET A 8 2.54 -21.09 -20.56
CA MET A 8 1.58 -21.45 -19.53
C MET A 8 1.69 -22.95 -19.23
N PRO A 9 1.80 -23.37 -17.96
CA PRO A 9 1.80 -24.79 -17.62
C PRO A 9 0.47 -25.46 -18.02
N GLU A 10 0.54 -26.71 -18.49
CA GLU A 10 -0.65 -27.51 -18.80
C GLU A 10 -1.46 -27.78 -17.52
N GLY A 11 -2.68 -27.24 -17.45
CA GLY A 11 -3.59 -27.38 -16.32
C GLY A 11 -4.69 -26.31 -16.37
N THR A 12 -5.78 -26.52 -15.62
CA THR A 12 -6.90 -25.58 -15.53
C THR A 12 -6.43 -24.17 -15.22
N THR A 13 -6.63 -23.25 -16.17
CA THR A 13 -6.42 -21.82 -15.98
C THR A 13 -7.49 -21.29 -15.04
N TYR A 14 -7.08 -20.81 -13.86
CA TYR A 14 -7.99 -20.05 -13.00
C TYR A 14 -8.46 -18.79 -13.74
N GLY A 15 -9.71 -18.39 -13.53
CA GLY A 15 -10.28 -17.22 -14.19
C GLY A 15 -9.48 -15.97 -13.84
N TYR A 16 -8.87 -15.33 -14.84
CA TYR A 16 -8.21 -14.04 -14.70
C TYR A 16 -9.29 -12.95 -14.76
N TRP A 17 -9.54 -12.32 -13.61
CA TRP A 17 -10.38 -11.13 -13.54
C TRP A 17 -9.47 -9.93 -13.68
N ASP A 18 -9.72 -9.06 -14.66
CA ASP A 18 -9.06 -7.76 -14.83
C ASP A 18 -10.07 -6.67 -14.41
N ALA A 19 -9.78 -5.92 -13.35
CA ALA A 19 -10.62 -4.81 -12.92
C ALA A 19 -9.77 -3.62 -12.47
N ALA A 20 -10.03 -2.46 -13.06
CA ALA A 20 -9.13 -1.32 -12.96
C ALA A 20 -9.03 -0.68 -11.57
N TYR A 21 -10.06 -0.78 -10.71
CA TYR A 21 -10.13 -0.02 -9.45
C TYR A 21 -10.81 -0.75 -8.28
N GLY A 22 -11.40 -1.92 -8.53
CA GLY A 22 -12.03 -2.71 -7.48
C GLY A 22 -12.19 -4.18 -7.87
N VAL A 23 -11.68 -5.07 -7.02
CA VAL A 23 -11.67 -6.53 -7.25
C VAL A 23 -12.17 -7.26 -6.01
N MET A 24 -12.82 -8.41 -6.21
CA MET A 24 -13.09 -9.37 -5.14
C MET A 24 -12.59 -10.74 -5.58
N ASN A 25 -11.82 -11.42 -4.74
CA ASN A 25 -11.33 -12.76 -5.02
C ASN A 25 -12.34 -13.85 -4.61
N GLU A 26 -12.04 -15.11 -4.93
CA GLU A 26 -12.89 -16.25 -4.58
C GLU A 26 -13.00 -16.50 -3.05
N ALA A 27 -12.04 -16.01 -2.27
CA ALA A 27 -12.09 -16.04 -0.82
C ALA A 27 -13.05 -14.99 -0.22
N GLY A 28 -13.60 -14.09 -1.05
CA GLY A 28 -14.48 -13.00 -0.63
C GLY A 28 -13.73 -11.80 -0.06
N LEU A 29 -12.44 -11.68 -0.31
CA LEU A 29 -11.65 -10.48 -0.02
C LEU A 29 -11.87 -9.47 -1.14
N SER A 30 -12.37 -8.30 -0.78
CA SER A 30 -12.59 -7.17 -1.68
C SER A 30 -11.54 -6.10 -1.47
N MET A 31 -11.17 -5.43 -2.56
CA MET A 31 -10.25 -4.30 -2.53
C MET A 31 -10.76 -3.18 -3.44
N GLY A 32 -10.55 -1.94 -3.02
CA GLY A 32 -10.65 -0.74 -3.86
C GLY A 32 -9.46 0.18 -3.63
N GLU A 33 -9.17 1.08 -4.57
CA GLU A 33 -7.96 1.91 -4.55
C GLU A 33 -8.29 3.40 -4.75
N SER A 34 -7.47 4.27 -4.16
CA SER A 34 -7.42 5.70 -4.47
C SER A 34 -5.98 6.24 -4.38
N SER A 35 -5.53 6.83 -5.48
CA SER A 35 -4.23 7.49 -5.57
C SER A 35 -4.20 8.71 -4.68
N CYS A 36 -3.16 8.81 -3.86
CA CYS A 36 -3.01 9.75 -2.78
C CYS A 36 -1.71 10.54 -2.89
N SER A 37 -1.75 11.77 -2.37
CA SER A 37 -0.57 12.61 -2.35
C SER A 37 0.42 12.17 -1.27
N GLY A 38 1.69 12.04 -1.67
CA GLY A 38 2.79 11.51 -0.86
C GLY A 38 4.08 12.32 -1.02
N ARG A 39 4.81 12.49 0.08
CA ARG A 39 6.08 13.27 0.10
C ARG A 39 7.27 12.57 -0.54
N LEU A 40 7.21 11.26 -0.72
CA LEU A 40 8.27 10.44 -1.30
C LEU A 40 7.69 9.67 -2.48
N ALA A 41 8.45 9.63 -3.56
CA ALA A 41 8.19 8.85 -4.75
C ALA A 41 9.48 8.15 -5.16
N ALA A 42 9.36 7.03 -5.86
CA ALA A 42 10.50 6.26 -6.34
C ALA A 42 10.30 5.86 -7.80
N GLU A 43 11.38 5.91 -8.57
CA GLU A 43 11.43 5.37 -9.93
C GLU A 43 11.77 3.87 -9.87
N PRO A 44 11.21 3.05 -10.77
CA PRO A 44 11.61 1.66 -10.92
C PRO A 44 13.10 1.53 -11.22
N ARG A 45 13.73 0.46 -10.74
CA ARG A 45 15.16 0.21 -10.97
C ARG A 45 15.41 -0.20 -12.42
N GLU A 46 16.42 0.38 -13.06
CA GLU A 46 16.82 0.05 -14.44
C GLU A 46 17.73 -1.20 -14.53
N ASP A 47 18.26 -1.69 -13.40
CA ASP A 47 19.37 -2.65 -13.37
C ASP A 47 18.99 -4.14 -13.32
N GLU A 48 17.70 -4.49 -13.37
CA GLU A 48 17.28 -5.89 -13.44
C GLU A 48 16.36 -6.12 -14.65
N SER A 49 16.68 -7.15 -15.43
CA SER A 49 15.87 -7.69 -16.54
C SER A 49 14.53 -8.29 -16.07
N ASP A 50 14.06 -7.91 -14.89
CA ASP A 50 12.86 -8.35 -14.25
C ASP A 50 11.85 -7.22 -14.38
N THR A 51 10.88 -7.38 -15.27
CA THR A 51 9.78 -6.44 -15.53
C THR A 51 8.77 -6.40 -14.37
N SER A 52 9.22 -6.54 -13.13
CA SER A 52 8.45 -6.35 -11.91
C SER A 52 8.42 -4.86 -11.53
N LYS A 53 7.97 -4.02 -12.47
CA LYS A 53 7.55 -2.64 -12.16
C LYS A 53 6.43 -2.75 -11.12
N ALA A 54 6.71 -2.52 -9.83
CA ALA A 54 5.84 -2.76 -8.65
C ALA A 54 4.40 -3.14 -9.03
N LEU A 55 4.21 -4.41 -9.41
CA LEU A 55 2.94 -4.91 -9.88
C LEU A 55 2.19 -5.41 -8.65
N LEU A 56 1.81 -4.49 -7.77
CA LEU A 56 1.01 -4.85 -6.61
C LEU A 56 -0.46 -4.97 -7.03
N TRP A 57 -0.76 -6.04 -7.76
CA TRP A 57 -2.13 -6.51 -8.00
C TRP A 57 -2.43 -7.61 -6.97
N ILE A 58 -2.69 -7.23 -5.72
CA ILE A 58 -2.89 -8.19 -4.62
C ILE A 58 -4.35 -8.54 -4.48
N GLY A 59 -4.74 -9.61 -5.16
CA GLY A 59 -6.04 -10.24 -5.02
C GLY A 59 -6.08 -11.39 -4.01
N GLU A 60 -4.99 -11.86 -3.40
CA GLU A 60 -4.98 -13.24 -2.84
C GLU A 60 -4.45 -13.29 -1.39
N LEU A 61 -5.36 -13.09 -0.41
CA LEU A 61 -5.31 -13.49 1.01
C LEU A 61 -4.26 -12.85 1.96
N CYS A 62 -4.68 -12.52 3.20
CA CYS A 62 -3.88 -11.79 4.24
C CYS A 62 -3.12 -10.59 3.66
N ALA A 63 -3.84 -9.77 2.91
CA ALA A 63 -3.27 -8.82 1.98
C ALA A 63 -2.34 -7.82 2.68
N ILE A 64 -2.75 -7.17 3.77
CA ILE A 64 -2.01 -6.02 4.33
C ILE A 64 -0.55 -6.35 4.68
N GLU A 65 -0.31 -7.38 5.48
CA GLU A 65 1.05 -7.74 5.89
C GLU A 65 1.89 -8.28 4.73
N THR A 66 1.25 -9.02 3.82
CA THR A 66 1.91 -9.55 2.62
C THR A 66 2.29 -8.42 1.66
N MET A 67 1.35 -7.54 1.35
CA MET A 67 1.54 -6.32 0.55
C MET A 67 2.64 -5.46 1.14
N GLY A 68 2.51 -5.15 2.43
CA GLY A 68 3.47 -4.33 3.14
C GLY A 68 4.86 -4.97 3.23
N GLY A 69 4.94 -6.29 3.40
CA GLY A 69 6.20 -7.03 3.44
C GLY A 69 6.89 -7.08 2.08
N LEU A 70 6.14 -7.34 1.01
CA LEU A 70 6.66 -7.32 -0.36
C LEU A 70 7.12 -5.92 -0.76
N ALA A 71 6.32 -4.90 -0.50
CA ALA A 71 6.70 -3.52 -0.80
C ALA A 71 7.90 -3.05 0.02
N GLY A 72 8.00 -3.48 1.29
CA GLY A 72 9.20 -3.23 2.10
C GLY A 72 10.46 -3.90 1.54
N LYS A 73 10.33 -5.04 0.85
CA LYS A 73 11.45 -5.81 0.28
C LYS A 73 11.85 -5.37 -1.12
N TYR A 74 10.87 -5.09 -1.97
CA TYR A 74 11.06 -4.86 -3.42
C TYR A 74 10.84 -3.41 -3.84
N GLY A 75 10.39 -2.57 -2.91
CA GLY A 75 10.02 -1.18 -3.17
C GLY A 75 8.56 -1.02 -3.53
N PHE A 76 8.09 0.21 -3.40
CA PHE A 76 6.82 0.67 -3.94
C PHE A 76 7.10 1.77 -4.97
N TYR A 77 6.63 1.56 -6.21
CA TYR A 77 6.83 2.50 -7.32
C TYR A 77 5.48 3.01 -7.79
N GLY A 78 4.95 4.00 -7.08
CA GLY A 78 3.81 4.80 -7.53
C GLY A 78 4.22 5.76 -8.66
N THR A 79 3.36 6.72 -8.97
CA THR A 79 3.76 7.83 -9.85
C THR A 79 4.87 8.66 -9.21
N THR A 80 5.68 9.31 -10.06
CA THR A 80 6.77 10.17 -9.62
C THR A 80 6.31 11.58 -9.30
N SER A 81 5.03 11.86 -9.53
CA SER A 81 4.36 13.08 -9.11
C SER A 81 3.93 12.99 -7.65
N VAL A 82 4.41 13.89 -6.79
CA VAL A 82 4.07 13.94 -5.35
C VAL A 82 2.57 14.07 -5.07
N VAL A 83 1.76 14.53 -6.03
CA VAL A 83 0.30 14.62 -5.87
C VAL A 83 -0.40 13.26 -5.91
N GLU A 84 0.27 12.22 -6.41
CA GLU A 84 -0.29 10.86 -6.55
C GLU A 84 0.76 9.79 -6.16
N ALA A 85 1.85 10.17 -5.49
CA ALA A 85 3.01 9.31 -5.23
C ALA A 85 2.74 8.14 -4.26
N GLY A 86 1.60 8.15 -3.59
CA GLY A 86 1.18 7.08 -2.69
C GLY A 86 -0.19 6.54 -3.07
N GLU A 87 -0.54 5.40 -2.50
CA GLU A 87 -1.80 4.72 -2.74
C GLU A 87 -2.51 4.43 -1.43
N ALA A 88 -3.82 4.57 -1.43
CA ALA A 88 -4.68 4.15 -0.34
C ALA A 88 -5.63 3.06 -0.83
N LEU A 89 -5.48 1.87 -0.24
CA LEU A 89 -6.32 0.71 -0.54
C LEU A 89 -7.37 0.54 0.55
N THR A 90 -8.62 0.38 0.16
CA THR A 90 -9.68 -0.12 1.04
C THR A 90 -9.77 -1.62 0.86
N ILE A 91 -9.71 -2.37 1.96
CA ILE A 91 -9.67 -3.82 1.95
C ILE A 91 -10.76 -4.32 2.88
N ALA A 92 -11.63 -5.21 2.42
CA ALA A 92 -12.73 -5.71 3.22
C ALA A 92 -12.99 -7.19 2.97
N ASP A 93 -13.34 -7.91 4.03
CA ASP A 93 -13.86 -9.26 3.97
C ASP A 93 -15.19 -9.37 4.71
N LYS A 94 -15.64 -10.59 4.99
CA LYS A 94 -16.92 -10.86 5.69
C LYS A 94 -16.97 -10.34 7.13
N SER A 95 -15.82 -10.05 7.73
CA SER A 95 -15.64 -9.80 9.16
C SER A 95 -15.06 -8.43 9.48
N GLU A 96 -14.24 -7.88 8.59
CA GLU A 96 -13.50 -6.65 8.82
C GLU A 96 -13.29 -5.82 7.56
N ALA A 97 -13.06 -4.54 7.78
CA ALA A 97 -12.66 -3.59 6.76
C ALA A 97 -11.48 -2.78 7.27
N TRP A 98 -10.57 -2.46 6.36
CA TRP A 98 -9.30 -1.81 6.62
C TRP A 98 -9.03 -0.75 5.56
N VAL A 99 -8.34 0.30 5.97
CA VAL A 99 -7.70 1.26 5.06
C VAL A 99 -6.20 1.02 5.14
N PHE A 100 -5.52 0.94 4.02
CA PHE A 100 -4.09 0.67 3.90
C PHE A 100 -3.44 1.76 3.05
N HIS A 101 -2.53 2.51 3.66
CA HIS A 101 -1.76 3.56 3.03
C HIS A 101 -0.38 3.03 2.69
N ILE A 102 0.11 3.34 1.50
CA ILE A 102 1.45 2.96 1.07
C ILE A 102 2.10 4.03 0.20
N MET A 103 3.41 4.18 0.33
CA MET A 103 4.25 5.00 -0.53
C MET A 103 5.70 4.50 -0.49
N ALA A 104 6.55 5.05 -1.35
CA ALA A 104 7.98 4.76 -1.34
C ALA A 104 8.63 5.20 -0.01
N ASP A 105 9.69 4.51 0.41
CA ASP A 105 10.54 4.99 1.49
C ASP A 105 11.61 5.99 1.01
N ASP A 106 12.37 6.55 1.95
CA ASP A 106 13.39 7.56 1.67
C ASP A 106 14.61 7.02 0.93
N THR A 107 14.72 5.70 0.76
CA THR A 107 15.78 5.05 -0.02
C THR A 107 15.37 4.79 -1.46
N GLY A 108 14.06 4.85 -1.76
CA GLY A 108 13.48 4.46 -3.04
C GLY A 108 13.56 2.95 -3.32
N LYS A 109 13.93 2.14 -2.34
CA LYS A 109 14.09 0.67 -2.47
C LYS A 109 13.15 -0.13 -1.58
N GLY A 110 12.47 0.55 -0.66
CA GLY A 110 11.45 -0.03 0.21
C GLY A 110 10.16 0.77 0.13
N ALA A 111 9.32 0.58 1.14
CA ALA A 111 8.05 1.27 1.28
C ALA A 111 7.80 1.68 2.73
N ILE A 112 7.00 2.73 2.89
CA ILE A 112 6.38 3.14 4.14
C ILE A 112 4.90 2.85 4.00
N TRP A 113 4.32 2.15 4.97
CA TRP A 113 2.90 1.84 4.94
C TRP A 113 2.31 1.80 6.35
N ALA A 114 1.00 2.05 6.42
CA ALA A 114 0.18 1.89 7.62
C ALA A 114 -1.19 1.39 7.23
N ALA A 115 -1.83 0.62 8.09
CA ALA A 115 -3.18 0.15 7.93
C ALA A 115 -3.97 0.39 9.21
N GLN A 116 -5.23 0.81 9.05
CA GLN A 116 -6.15 1.03 10.15
C GLN A 116 -7.44 0.27 9.92
N ARG A 117 -7.89 -0.47 10.93
CA ARG A 117 -9.16 -1.15 10.92
C ARG A 117 -10.30 -0.14 11.04
N VAL A 118 -11.33 -0.28 10.21
CA VAL A 118 -12.58 0.45 10.37
C VAL A 118 -13.37 -0.21 11.50
N PRO A 119 -13.66 0.50 12.61
CA PRO A 119 -14.37 -0.10 13.72
C PRO A 119 -15.78 -0.55 13.32
N LYS A 120 -16.31 -1.58 14.00
CA LYS A 120 -17.66 -2.06 13.73
C LYS A 120 -18.69 -0.93 13.88
N GLY A 121 -19.62 -0.84 12.94
CA GLY A 121 -20.66 0.20 12.92
C GLY A 121 -20.19 1.57 12.45
N HIS A 122 -18.93 1.69 12.00
CA HIS A 122 -18.39 2.91 11.42
C HIS A 122 -18.24 2.74 9.90
N ALA A 123 -18.11 3.87 9.21
CA ALA A 123 -17.76 3.94 7.80
C ALA A 123 -16.59 4.92 7.63
N THR A 124 -15.85 4.75 6.54
CA THR A 124 -14.76 5.65 6.16
C THR A 124 -14.87 5.97 4.68
N MET A 125 -14.22 7.05 4.26
CA MET A 125 -14.12 7.48 2.88
C MET A 125 -12.67 7.89 2.64
N VAL A 126 -12.11 7.42 1.53
CA VAL A 126 -10.75 7.73 1.10
C VAL A 126 -10.87 8.58 -0.17
N PRO A 127 -10.62 9.90 -0.10
CA PRO A 127 -10.46 10.73 -1.29
C PRO A 127 -9.06 10.49 -1.86
N ASN A 128 -8.64 11.31 -2.83
CA ASN A 128 -7.26 11.36 -3.32
C ASN A 128 -6.24 11.94 -2.30
N VAL A 129 -6.46 11.69 -1.01
CA VAL A 129 -5.60 12.08 0.11
C VAL A 129 -5.62 10.99 1.17
N PHE A 130 -4.48 10.83 1.84
CA PHE A 130 -4.39 9.92 2.97
C PHE A 130 -5.34 10.33 4.12
N VAL A 131 -6.01 9.34 4.72
CA VAL A 131 -6.94 9.54 5.85
C VAL A 131 -6.54 8.94 7.20
N ILE A 132 -5.62 7.97 7.28
CA ILE A 132 -5.11 7.44 8.56
C ILE A 132 -4.38 8.56 9.30
N ARG A 133 -4.85 8.91 10.50
CA ARG A 133 -4.27 9.98 11.32
C ARG A 133 -3.24 9.41 12.28
N GLU A 134 -3.46 9.56 13.57
CA GLU A 134 -2.57 9.08 14.63
C GLU A 134 -2.52 7.55 14.66
N ILE A 135 -1.30 7.03 14.55
CA ILE A 135 -1.02 5.59 14.68
C ILE A 135 -0.69 5.30 16.14
N ASP A 136 -1.44 4.36 16.72
CA ASP A 136 -1.18 3.85 18.06
C ASP A 136 -0.30 2.58 17.98
N PRO A 137 0.99 2.63 18.33
CA PRO A 137 1.87 1.47 18.25
C PRO A 137 1.52 0.37 19.26
N ASP A 138 0.75 0.70 20.31
CA ASP A 138 0.34 -0.26 21.33
C ASP A 138 -0.98 -0.96 20.99
N ASP A 139 -1.69 -0.52 19.93
CA ASP A 139 -2.94 -1.11 19.45
C ASP A 139 -2.74 -1.93 18.17
N SER A 140 -2.13 -3.10 18.34
CA SER A 140 -1.93 -4.04 17.23
C SER A 140 -3.23 -4.68 16.72
N GLN A 141 -4.38 -4.43 17.34
CA GLN A 141 -5.68 -4.95 16.88
C GLN A 141 -6.30 -4.05 15.81
N ASN A 142 -6.06 -2.75 15.89
CA ASN A 142 -6.60 -1.77 14.95
C ASN A 142 -5.55 -1.15 14.04
N PHE A 143 -4.25 -1.29 14.35
CA PHE A 143 -3.17 -0.75 13.53
C PHE A 143 -2.13 -1.80 13.14
N LEU A 144 -1.74 -1.75 11.86
CA LEU A 144 -0.59 -2.44 11.30
C LEU A 144 0.27 -1.40 10.58
N PHE A 145 1.59 -1.51 10.60
CA PHE A 145 2.45 -0.53 9.92
C PHE A 145 3.85 -1.07 9.63
N SER A 146 4.55 -0.42 8.72
CA SER A 146 5.92 -0.75 8.37
C SER A 146 6.89 -0.45 9.52
N LYS A 147 7.88 -1.34 9.75
CA LYS A 147 8.84 -1.19 10.87
C LYS A 147 9.65 0.11 10.80
N ASN A 148 9.87 0.63 9.61
CA ASN A 148 10.64 1.85 9.34
C ASN A 148 9.80 3.15 9.48
N ILE A 149 8.47 3.09 9.67
CA ILE A 149 7.58 4.27 9.62
C ILE A 149 7.98 5.38 10.60
N PHE A 150 8.44 5.03 11.79
CA PHE A 150 8.84 6.00 12.80
C PHE A 150 10.26 6.50 12.59
N GLU A 151 11.16 5.61 12.20
CA GLU A 151 12.58 5.92 11.99
C GLU A 151 12.79 6.83 10.79
N VAL A 152 12.08 6.59 9.69
CA VAL A 152 12.14 7.44 8.48
C VAL A 152 11.62 8.84 8.81
N ALA A 153 10.48 8.95 9.47
CA ALA A 153 9.91 10.25 9.88
C ALA A 153 10.89 11.06 10.74
N LYS A 154 11.57 10.41 11.71
CA LYS A 154 12.59 11.06 12.54
C LYS A 154 13.82 11.45 11.74
N ARG A 155 14.33 10.54 10.90
CA ARG A 155 15.54 10.77 10.08
C ARG A 155 15.36 11.94 9.12
N LEU A 156 14.17 12.10 8.55
CA LEU A 156 13.83 13.22 7.67
C LEU A 156 13.42 14.50 8.42
N GLY A 157 13.34 14.47 9.75
CA GLY A 157 12.93 15.61 10.58
C GLY A 157 11.45 15.97 10.44
N TRP A 158 10.60 15.05 9.97
CA TRP A 158 9.16 15.26 9.79
C TRP A 158 8.34 14.96 11.05
N TRP A 159 8.95 14.23 11.99
CA TRP A 159 8.39 13.96 13.30
C TRP A 159 9.49 14.08 14.36
N ASP A 160 9.18 14.75 15.46
CA ASP A 160 10.10 15.02 16.57
C ASP A 160 10.27 13.82 17.51
N GLY A 161 9.49 12.76 17.31
CA GLY A 161 9.50 11.57 18.15
C GLY A 161 8.63 11.67 19.39
N ALA A 162 7.87 12.76 19.55
CA ALA A 162 6.93 12.95 20.65
C ALA A 162 5.50 12.62 20.20
N GLY A 163 4.73 11.99 21.09
CA GLY A 163 3.33 11.63 20.84
C GLY A 163 3.16 10.53 19.80
N LYS A 164 1.94 10.42 19.26
CA LYS A 164 1.62 9.50 18.17
C LYS A 164 1.99 10.11 16.82
N LEU A 165 2.43 9.27 15.89
CA LEU A 165 2.71 9.71 14.53
C LEU A 165 1.39 9.87 13.77
N ASP A 166 1.11 11.08 13.30
CA ASP A 166 -0.01 11.34 12.39
C ASP A 166 0.45 11.13 10.93
N PHE A 167 -0.03 10.06 10.28
CA PHE A 167 0.47 9.64 8.96
C PHE A 167 0.27 10.73 7.92
N VAL A 168 -0.93 11.34 7.83
CA VAL A 168 -1.20 12.40 6.85
C VAL A 168 -0.29 13.59 7.08
N LYS A 169 -0.17 14.06 8.34
CA LYS A 169 0.65 15.24 8.66
C LYS A 169 2.12 15.03 8.30
N VAL A 170 2.62 13.81 8.50
CA VAL A 170 4.03 13.48 8.31
C VAL A 170 4.34 13.17 6.84
N TYR A 171 3.48 12.41 6.16
CA TYR A 171 3.79 11.77 4.89
C TYR A 171 2.99 12.28 3.68
N SER A 172 1.91 13.03 3.89
CA SER A 172 1.15 13.64 2.79
C SER A 172 1.65 15.05 2.47
N VAL A 173 1.34 15.50 1.25
CA VAL A 173 1.59 16.89 0.78
C VAL A 173 0.31 17.73 0.76
N SER A 174 -0.84 17.13 1.03
CA SER A 174 -2.17 17.77 1.00
C SER A 174 -2.90 17.64 2.34
#